data_AF-A0A133UC35-F1
#
_entry.id   AF-A0A133UC35-F1
#
_cell.length_a   1.000
_cell.length_b   1.000
_cell.length_c   1.000
_cell.angle_alpha   90.00
_cell.angle_beta   90.00
_cell.angle_gamma   90.00
#
_symmetry.space_group_name_H-M   'P 1'
#
loop_
_entity.id
_entity.type
_entity.pdbx_description
1 polymer ?
#
loop_
_entity_poly.entity_id
_entity_poly.type
_entity_poly.pdbx_seq_one_letter_code
_entity_poly.pdbx_strand_id
1 'polypeptide(L)'
;MNFCLITGRTSKQGETREIGKATREYRDNTAIVHVSERDMEELGLEEGSPAELSTEFGSVTVLTKKDEGLDRGIIFMPIGPWASKVIGGDTEGSGSPHAKGLSARLSATDEDVQPLEKILAGE
;
A
#
# COMPACT_ATOMS: atom_id res chain seq x y z
N MET A 1 9.23 -12.28 -1.90
CA MET A 1 10.03 -12.01 -0.69
C MET A 1 9.11 -11.54 0.42
N ASN A 2 9.50 -11.70 1.69
CA ASN A 2 8.74 -11.17 2.83
C ASN A 2 9.28 -9.77 3.18
N PHE A 3 8.35 -8.85 3.39
CA PHE A 3 8.60 -7.44 3.70
C PHE A 3 7.90 -7.06 5.00
N CYS A 4 8.45 -6.05 5.66
CA CYS A 4 7.85 -5.41 6.81
C CYS A 4 7.01 -4.23 6.32
N LEU A 5 5.69 -4.40 6.30
CA LEU A 5 4.73 -3.37 5.90
C LEU A 5 4.50 -2.40 7.06
N ILE A 6 4.86 -1.15 6.82
CA ILE A 6 4.58 -0.03 7.71
C ILE A 6 3.44 0.78 7.11
N THR A 7 2.43 1.10 7.91
CA THR A 7 1.36 2.00 7.50
C THR A 7 1.37 3.28 8.31
N GLY A 8 1.16 4.42 7.66
CA GLY A 8 1.12 5.72 8.32
C GLY A 8 0.22 6.72 7.61
N ARG A 9 -0.11 7.81 8.29
CA ARG A 9 -0.79 8.95 7.63
C ARG A 9 0.24 9.76 6.87
N THR A 10 -0.06 10.09 5.62
CA THR A 10 0.73 11.03 4.81
C THR A 10 -0.06 12.30 4.59
N SER A 11 0.62 13.45 4.54
CA SER A 11 -0.03 14.75 4.28
C SER A 11 -0.79 14.75 2.94
N LYS A 12 -0.23 14.08 1.92
CA LYS A 12 -0.86 13.91 0.60
C LYS A 12 -2.21 13.20 0.65
N GLN A 13 -2.42 12.23 1.55
CA GLN A 13 -3.71 11.56 1.71
C GLN A 13 -4.80 12.51 2.21
N GLY A 14 -4.42 13.45 3.09
CA GLY A 14 -5.32 14.49 3.60
C GLY A 14 -5.81 15.41 2.49
N GLU A 15 -4.92 15.82 1.60
CA GLU A 15 -5.23 16.71 0.46
C GLU A 15 -6.10 15.99 -0.59
N THR A 16 -5.82 14.71 -0.90
CA THR A 16 -6.60 13.97 -1.91
C THR A 16 -8.02 13.66 -1.44
N ARG A 17 -8.27 13.67 -0.13
CA ARG A 17 -9.62 13.51 0.45
C ARG A 17 -10.55 14.67 0.09
N GLU A 18 -10.00 15.83 -0.24
CA GLU A 18 -10.73 17.05 -0.61
C GLU A 18 -11.05 17.13 -2.12
N ILE A 19 -10.29 16.44 -2.97
CA ILE A 19 -10.42 16.46 -4.44
C ILE A 19 -11.56 15.54 -4.94
N GLY A 20 -11.99 14.59 -4.10
CA GLY A 20 -13.06 13.64 -4.41
C GLY A 20 -12.54 12.22 -4.51
N LYS A 21 -13.16 11.32 -3.74
CA LYS A 21 -12.75 9.91 -3.59
C LYS A 21 -12.88 9.09 -4.89
N ALA A 22 -13.55 9.60 -5.93
CA ALA A 22 -13.87 8.87 -7.15
C ALA A 22 -12.91 9.17 -8.34
N THR A 23 -11.92 10.04 -8.17
CA THR A 23 -11.05 10.45 -9.29
C THR A 23 -9.89 9.46 -9.46
N ARG A 24 -9.49 9.17 -10.72
CA ARG A 24 -8.30 8.36 -11.05
C ARG A 24 -7.05 8.82 -10.30
N GLU A 25 -6.90 10.14 -10.13
CA GLU A 25 -5.83 10.77 -9.35
C GLU A 25 -5.80 10.35 -7.87
N TYR A 26 -6.95 10.15 -7.23
CA TYR A 26 -7.01 9.64 -5.86
C TYR A 26 -6.43 8.23 -5.78
N ARG A 27 -6.81 7.38 -6.74
CA ARG A 27 -6.34 6.00 -6.84
C ARG A 27 -4.83 5.93 -7.08
N ASP A 28 -4.30 6.68 -8.04
CA ASP A 28 -2.86 6.74 -8.33
C ASP A 28 -2.01 7.29 -7.16
N ASN A 29 -2.60 8.04 -6.22
CA ASN A 29 -1.87 8.57 -5.06
C ASN A 29 -2.12 7.83 -3.75
N THR A 30 -3.18 7.02 -3.65
CA THR A 30 -3.53 6.30 -2.40
C THR A 30 -3.44 4.78 -2.51
N ALA A 31 -3.45 4.23 -3.72
CA ALA A 31 -3.19 2.82 -3.98
C ALA A 31 -1.72 2.59 -4.34
N ILE A 32 -0.82 3.19 -3.56
CA ILE A 32 0.63 3.10 -3.78
C ILE A 32 1.31 2.38 -2.62
N VAL A 33 2.42 1.70 -2.92
CA VAL A 33 3.34 1.17 -1.93
C VAL A 33 4.74 1.71 -2.21
N HIS A 34 5.33 2.31 -1.20
CA HIS A 34 6.70 2.79 -1.23
C HIS A 34 7.63 1.62 -0.96
N VAL A 35 8.64 1.48 -1.83
CA VAL A 35 9.61 0.38 -1.80
C VAL A 35 11.01 0.97 -1.99
N SER A 36 11.99 0.43 -1.27
CA SER A 36 13.39 0.81 -1.44
C SER A 36 13.86 0.51 -2.87
N GLU A 37 14.72 1.37 -3.43
CA GLU A 37 15.31 1.17 -4.77
C GLU A 37 15.92 -0.23 -4.90
N ARG A 38 16.65 -0.69 -3.87
CA ARG A 38 17.30 -2.01 -3.86
C ARG A 38 16.31 -3.17 -3.89
N ASP A 39 15.14 -3.02 -3.28
CA ASP A 39 14.12 -4.06 -3.29
C ASP A 39 13.36 -4.06 -4.62
N MET A 40 13.14 -2.89 -5.21
CA MET A 40 12.57 -2.77 -6.55
C MET A 40 13.47 -3.47 -7.58
N GLU A 41 14.78 -3.21 -7.56
CA GLU A 41 15.75 -3.84 -8.45
C GLU A 41 15.76 -5.37 -8.32
N GLU A 42 15.71 -5.90 -7.10
CA GLU A 42 15.72 -7.35 -6.86
C GLU A 42 14.43 -8.04 -7.27
N LEU A 43 13.30 -7.35 -7.12
CA LEU A 43 11.99 -7.83 -7.55
C LEU A 43 11.75 -7.61 -9.04
N GLY A 44 12.60 -6.85 -9.72
CA GLY A 44 12.39 -6.43 -11.12
C GLY A 44 11.17 -5.52 -11.27
N LEU A 45 10.87 -4.70 -10.26
CA LEU A 45 9.78 -3.74 -10.27
C LEU A 45 10.29 -2.36 -10.73
N GLU A 46 9.47 -1.67 -11.51
CA GLU A 46 9.73 -0.29 -11.94
C GLU A 46 8.76 0.66 -11.23
N GLU A 47 9.14 1.92 -11.07
CA GLU A 47 8.25 2.92 -10.47
C GLU A 47 6.97 3.09 -11.33
N GLY A 48 5.81 3.01 -10.67
CA GLY A 48 4.51 3.05 -11.31
C GLY A 48 4.01 1.68 -11.80
N SER A 49 4.83 0.62 -11.71
CA SER A 49 4.36 -0.73 -12.09
C SER A 49 3.43 -1.31 -11.02
N PRO A 50 2.39 -2.06 -11.44
CA PRO A 50 1.50 -2.76 -10.53
C PRO A 50 2.21 -3.90 -9.80
N ALA A 51 1.90 -4.02 -8.52
CA ALA A 51 2.34 -5.11 -7.66
C ALA A 51 1.19 -5.57 -6.75
N GLU A 52 1.16 -6.87 -6.48
CA GLU A 52 0.26 -7.45 -5.51
C GLU A 52 0.92 -7.41 -4.12
N LEU A 53 0.27 -6.73 -3.19
CA LEU A 53 0.61 -6.70 -1.78
C LEU A 53 -0.32 -7.65 -1.02
N SER A 54 0.26 -8.69 -0.43
CA SER A 54 -0.47 -9.78 0.20
C SER A 54 -0.01 -9.99 1.65
N THR A 55 -0.94 -10.23 2.54
CA THR A 55 -0.73 -10.37 3.99
C THR A 55 -1.60 -11.49 4.54
N GLU A 56 -1.52 -11.77 5.84
CA GLU A 56 -2.42 -12.73 6.48
C GLU A 56 -3.90 -12.31 6.48
N PHE A 57 -4.19 -11.01 6.37
CA PHE A 57 -5.56 -10.48 6.38
C PHE A 57 -6.21 -10.48 5.00
N GLY A 58 -5.41 -10.37 3.95
CA GLY A 58 -5.88 -10.24 2.58
C GLY A 58 -4.79 -9.78 1.62
N SER A 59 -5.19 -9.57 0.37
CA SER A 59 -4.34 -9.11 -0.72
C SER A 59 -4.96 -7.93 -1.46
N VAL A 60 -4.10 -7.10 -2.05
CA VAL A 60 -4.52 -5.94 -2.83
C VAL A 60 -3.48 -5.56 -3.87
N THR A 61 -3.95 -5.18 -5.05
CA THR A 61 -3.09 -4.63 -6.12
C THR A 61 -2.85 -3.14 -5.90
N VAL A 62 -1.58 -2.74 -5.93
CA VAL A 62 -1.10 -1.37 -5.70
C VAL A 62 -0.02 -1.00 -6.71
N LEU A 63 0.18 0.30 -6.94
CA LEU A 63 1.31 0.79 -7.75
C LEU A 63 2.54 0.93 -6.87
N THR A 64 3.69 0.54 -7.41
CA THR A 64 4.95 0.66 -6.69
C THR A 64 5.52 2.06 -6.86
N LYS A 65 6.10 2.60 -5.79
CA LYS A 65 6.71 3.91 -5.78
C LYS A 65 8.11 3.82 -5.18
N LYS A 66 9.10 4.41 -5.84
CA LYS A 66 10.46 4.36 -5.34
C LYS A 66 10.60 5.32 -4.17
N ASP A 67 11.20 4.84 -3.09
CA ASP A 67 11.51 5.66 -1.91
C ASP A 67 12.94 5.40 -1.45
N GLU A 68 13.83 6.35 -1.74
CA GLU A 68 15.25 6.27 -1.37
C GLU A 68 15.47 6.38 0.15
N GLY A 69 14.45 6.81 0.90
CA GLY A 69 14.48 6.89 2.35
C GLY A 69 14.12 5.58 3.05
N LEU A 70 13.64 4.56 2.33
CA LEU A 70 13.31 3.25 2.89
C LEU A 70 14.51 2.30 2.90
N ASP A 71 14.74 1.70 4.06
CA ASP A 71 15.66 0.58 4.21
C ASP A 71 15.13 -0.69 3.52
N ARG A 72 16.07 -1.56 3.15
CA ARG A 72 15.76 -2.84 2.48
C ARG A 72 14.88 -3.74 3.36
N GLY A 73 13.90 -4.39 2.74
CA GLY A 73 12.96 -5.27 3.42
C GLY A 73 11.83 -4.54 4.14
N ILE A 74 11.78 -3.21 4.06
CA ILE A 74 10.71 -2.38 4.61
C ILE A 74 9.93 -1.76 3.44
N ILE A 75 8.60 -1.88 3.51
CA ILE A 75 7.69 -1.24 2.56
C ILE A 75 6.72 -0.35 3.33
N PHE A 76 6.35 0.78 2.74
CA PHE A 76 5.45 1.72 3.37
C PHE A 76 4.19 1.93 2.53
N MET A 77 3.03 1.82 3.16
CA MET A 77 1.75 2.09 2.51
C MET A 77 0.98 3.19 3.26
N PRO A 78 0.57 4.28 2.58
CA PRO A 78 -0.27 5.29 3.21
C PRO A 78 -1.61 4.68 3.64
N ILE A 79 -2.11 5.08 4.81
CA ILE A 79 -3.41 4.61 5.31
C ILE A 79 -4.51 5.03 4.32
N GLY A 80 -5.28 4.05 3.86
CA GLY A 80 -6.34 4.25 2.89
C GLY A 80 -7.19 2.98 2.72
N PRO A 81 -8.17 3.01 1.81
CA PRO A 81 -9.08 1.90 1.59
C PRO A 81 -8.35 0.63 1.10
N TRP A 82 -7.34 0.76 0.23
CA TRP A 82 -6.47 -0.37 -0.15
C TRP A 82 -5.67 -0.92 1.03
N ALA A 83 -5.10 -0.05 1.89
CA ALA A 83 -4.36 -0.49 3.08
C ALA A 83 -5.24 -1.28 4.05
N SER A 84 -6.52 -0.90 4.20
CA SER A 84 -7.47 -1.61 5.08
C SER A 84 -7.70 -3.08 4.67
N LYS A 85 -7.49 -3.44 3.39
CA LYS A 85 -7.60 -4.83 2.92
C LYS A 85 -6.44 -5.72 3.39
N VAL A 86 -5.28 -5.13 3.67
CA VAL A 86 -4.05 -5.86 4.02
C VAL A 86 -3.62 -5.71 5.47
N ILE A 87 -4.16 -4.74 6.22
CA ILE A 87 -3.89 -4.62 7.66
C ILE A 87 -4.98 -5.27 8.53
N GLY A 88 -6.08 -5.73 7.92
CA GLY A 88 -7.28 -6.16 8.62
C GLY A 88 -8.05 -4.97 9.20
N GLY A 89 -9.38 -5.04 9.22
CA GLY A 89 -10.23 -3.99 9.80
C GLY A 89 -10.03 -3.79 11.32
N ASP A 90 -9.25 -4.66 11.95
CA ASP A 90 -8.96 -4.66 13.38
C ASP A 90 -7.67 -3.89 13.68
N THR A 91 -7.78 -2.56 13.66
CA THR A 91 -6.89 -1.77 14.52
C THR A 91 -7.42 -1.94 15.94
N GLU A 92 -7.03 -3.02 16.63
CA GLU A 92 -7.37 -3.32 18.03
C GLU A 92 -7.04 -2.13 18.95
N GLY A 93 -7.90 -1.11 19.00
CA GLY A 93 -8.09 -0.09 20.03
C GLY A 93 -6.87 0.51 20.74
N SER A 94 -5.65 0.34 20.25
CA SER A 94 -4.44 0.65 20.98
C SER A 94 -3.94 1.95 20.40
N GLY A 95 -4.06 3.03 21.18
CA GLY A 95 -3.63 4.39 20.86
C GLY A 95 -2.12 4.56 20.66
N SER A 96 -1.45 3.53 20.15
CA SER A 96 -0.05 3.48 19.77
C SER A 96 0.00 2.66 18.47
N PRO A 97 0.23 3.28 17.30
CA PRO A 97 0.31 2.51 16.06
C PRO A 97 1.43 1.50 16.24
N HIS A 98 1.09 0.22 16.16
CA HIS A 98 2.03 -0.88 16.32
C HIS A 98 3.33 -0.58 15.55
N ALA A 99 4.38 -0.26 16.31
CA ALA A 99 5.75 -0.09 15.81
C ALA A 99 6.39 -1.45 15.46
N LYS A 100 5.58 -2.40 15.03
CA LYS A 100 5.96 -3.74 14.56
C LYS A 100 5.28 -3.87 13.21
N GLY A 101 6.02 -3.60 12.13
CA GLY A 101 5.45 -3.70 10.79
C GLY A 101 4.91 -5.10 10.52
N LEU A 102 3.91 -5.15 9.65
CA LEU A 102 3.20 -6.37 9.31
C LEU A 102 4.04 -7.23 8.37
N SER A 103 4.04 -8.55 8.52
CA SER A 103 4.63 -9.41 7.49
C SER A 103 3.77 -9.37 6.24
N ALA A 104 4.32 -8.80 5.18
CA ALA A 104 3.67 -8.70 3.89
C ALA A 104 4.53 -9.36 2.80
N ARG A 105 3.90 -9.73 1.69
CA ARG A 105 4.55 -10.26 0.51
C ARG A 105 4.22 -9.34 -0.65
N LEU A 106 5.27 -8.85 -1.31
CA LEU A 106 5.14 -8.06 -2.53
C LEU A 106 5.60 -8.90 -3.72
N SER A 107 4.80 -8.93 -4.78
CA SER A 107 5.12 -9.61 -6.03
C SER A 107 4.63 -8.76 -7.22
N ALA A 108 5.37 -8.76 -8.33
CA ALA A 108 4.91 -8.14 -9.56
C ALA A 108 3.62 -8.79 -10.05
N THR A 109 2.69 -7.99 -10.54
CA THR A 109 1.44 -8.46 -11.15
C THR A 109 1.16 -7.66 -12.41
N ASP A 110 0.44 -8.26 -13.37
CA ASP A 110 -0.06 -7.56 -14.56
C ASP A 110 -1.49 -7.04 -14.32
N GLU A 111 -2.05 -7.30 -13.14
CA GLU A 111 -3.40 -6.87 -12.80
C GLU A 111 -3.45 -5.37 -12.52
N ASP A 112 -4.51 -4.72 -12.99
CA ASP A 112 -4.73 -3.30 -12.77
C ASP A 112 -5.22 -3.08 -11.32
N VAL A 113 -4.84 -1.97 -10.71
CA VAL A 113 -5.32 -1.62 -9.35
C VAL A 113 -6.87 -1.65 -9.32
N GLN A 114 -7.47 -2.19 -8.27
CA GLN A 114 -8.93 -2.22 -8.23
C GLN A 114 -9.50 -0.81 -8.04
N PRO A 115 -10.62 -0.45 -8.70
CA PRO A 115 -11.28 0.83 -8.48
C PRO A 115 -11.80 0.92 -7.04
N LEU A 116 -11.85 2.15 -6.51
CA LEU A 116 -12.26 2.40 -5.12
C LEU A 116 -13.62 1.76 -4.79
N GLU A 117 -14.57 1.82 -5.72
CA GLU A 117 -15.91 1.25 -5.55
C GLU A 117 -15.84 -0.25 -5.25
N LYS A 118 -14.99 -1.00 -5.96
CA LYS A 118 -14.77 -2.43 -5.70
C LYS A 118 -14.07 -2.69 -4.37
N ILE A 119 -13.12 -1.82 -4.00
CA ILE A 119 -12.44 -1.92 -2.70
C ILE A 119 -13.42 -1.69 -1.54
N LEU A 120 -14.31 -0.69 -1.66
CA LEU A 120 -15.28 -0.31 -0.64
C LEU A 120 -16.51 -1.23 -0.59
N ALA A 121 -16.95 -1.75 -1.73
CA ALA A 121 -18.09 -2.66 -1.83
C ALA A 121 -17.75 -4.08 -1.38
N GLY A 122 -16.88 -4.23 -0.36
CA GLY A 122 -16.39 -5.51 0.14
C GLY A 122 -17.51 -6.54 0.22
N GLU A 123 -17.34 -7.65 -0.50
CA GLU A 123 -18.22 -8.82 -0.44
C GLU A 123 -18.16 -9.49 0.94
#